data_AF-A0A3N5R506-F1
#
_entry.id   AF-A0A3N5R506-F1
#
_cell.length_a   1.000
_cell.length_b   1.000
_cell.length_c   1.000
_cell.angle_alpha   90.00
_cell.angle_beta   90.00
_cell.angle_gamma   90.00
#
_symmetry.space_group_name_H-M   'P 1'
#
loop_
_entity.id
_entity.type
_entity.pdbx_description
1 polymer ?
#
loop_
_entity_poly.entity_id
_entity_poly.type
_entity_poly.pdbx_seq_one_letter_code
_entity_poly.pdbx_strand_id
1 'polypeptide(L)'
;MPEEEELRKQPEEEEEKIQTKSETDDPYTAPAFLESGLQGSGGGQALPESARSFFEPRFDHDFSWVRVHADSDAAQMAQSIRAQAFTHGHDIYFGAGKYSPDESSGKQLLAHELTHVIQQKDGEKA
;
A
#
# COMPACT_ATOMS: atom_id res chain seq x y z
N MET A 1 29.78 40.98 -23.95
CA MET A 1 28.66 41.35 -23.06
C MET A 1 27.93 42.50 -23.73
N PRO A 2 26.60 42.47 -23.92
CA PRO A 2 25.54 41.70 -23.24
C PRO A 2 25.20 40.40 -24.01
N GLU A 3 24.61 39.32 -23.46
CA GLU A 3 23.37 39.09 -22.67
C GLU A 3 22.08 39.21 -23.49
N GLU A 4 21.62 38.06 -24.01
CA GLU A 4 20.20 37.77 -24.21
C GLU A 4 19.90 36.35 -23.69
N GLU A 5 18.78 36.28 -22.98
CA GLU A 5 18.32 35.24 -22.07
C GLU A 5 17.27 34.34 -22.75
N GLU A 6 17.19 33.10 -22.26
CA GLU A 6 16.08 32.15 -22.35
C GLU A 6 15.54 31.66 -23.72
N LEU A 7 15.78 30.36 -23.99
CA LEU A 7 14.65 29.42 -24.00
C LEU A 7 15.12 27.98 -23.75
N ARG A 8 14.74 27.50 -22.57
CA ARG A 8 14.72 26.14 -22.06
C ARG A 8 14.32 25.11 -23.14
N LYS A 9 15.20 24.16 -23.47
CA LYS A 9 14.84 22.90 -24.12
C LYS A 9 15.62 21.75 -23.48
N GLN A 10 14.89 20.94 -22.73
CA GLN A 10 15.29 19.59 -22.33
C GLN A 10 15.10 18.68 -23.56
N PRO A 11 16.06 17.83 -23.93
CA PRO A 11 15.78 16.57 -24.60
C PRO A 11 15.78 15.47 -23.52
N GLU A 12 14.61 14.91 -23.24
CA GLU A 12 14.08 13.68 -23.84
C GLU A 12 14.62 12.45 -23.12
N GLU A 13 13.70 11.85 -22.35
CA GLU A 13 13.81 10.54 -21.73
C GLU A 13 14.19 9.50 -22.78
N GLU A 14 15.31 8.81 -22.58
CA GLU A 14 15.66 7.63 -23.35
C GLU A 14 14.85 6.45 -22.80
N GLU A 15 13.79 6.08 -23.55
CA GLU A 15 13.03 4.85 -23.38
C GLU A 15 13.97 3.63 -23.45
N GLU A 16 14.37 3.08 -22.31
CA GLU A 16 14.87 1.72 -22.27
C GLU A 16 13.68 0.76 -22.16
N LYS A 17 13.39 0.13 -23.31
CA LYS A 17 12.48 -0.98 -23.53
C LYS A 17 12.43 -1.98 -22.38
N ILE A 18 11.38 -1.92 -21.58
CA ILE A 18 10.94 -3.05 -20.77
C ILE A 18 9.72 -3.67 -21.45
N GLN A 19 9.96 -4.85 -22.01
CA GLN A 19 8.98 -5.65 -22.75
C GLN A 19 7.78 -5.97 -21.85
N THR A 20 6.69 -5.24 -22.05
CA THR A 20 5.37 -5.62 -21.56
C THR A 20 4.81 -6.66 -22.53
N LYS A 21 4.68 -7.89 -22.04
CA LYS A 21 3.63 -8.80 -22.48
C LYS A 21 3.06 -9.51 -21.26
N SER A 22 1.90 -9.06 -20.83
CA SER A 22 0.85 -9.93 -20.32
C SER A 22 -0.47 -9.26 -20.64
N GLU A 23 -1.06 -9.74 -21.74
CA GLU A 23 -2.48 -9.60 -22.05
C GLU A 23 -3.27 -10.25 -20.93
N THR A 24 -3.91 -9.44 -20.08
CA THR A 24 -5.23 -9.71 -19.49
C THR A 24 -5.81 -8.37 -19.07
N ASP A 25 -6.70 -7.83 -19.90
CA ASP A 25 -7.57 -6.69 -19.59
C ASP A 25 -8.69 -7.19 -18.66
N ASP A 26 -8.31 -7.71 -17.51
CA ASP A 26 -9.23 -8.10 -16.45
C ASP A 26 -9.02 -7.12 -15.30
N PRO A 27 -9.96 -6.20 -15.03
CA PRO A 27 -9.88 -5.28 -13.89
C PRO A 27 -9.96 -5.97 -12.51
N TYR A 28 -9.94 -7.31 -12.51
CA TYR A 28 -10.04 -8.17 -11.33
C TYR A 28 -8.84 -9.13 -11.16
N THR A 29 -7.91 -9.20 -12.11
CA THR A 29 -6.72 -10.04 -11.96
C THR A 29 -5.63 -9.23 -11.30
N ALA A 30 -5.42 -9.45 -10.00
CA ALA A 30 -4.22 -9.00 -9.33
C ALA A 30 -3.01 -9.55 -10.11
N PRO A 31 -2.00 -8.73 -10.47
CA PRO A 31 -0.83 -9.24 -11.16
C PRO A 31 -0.23 -10.42 -10.37
N ALA A 32 0.20 -11.48 -11.07
CA ALA A 32 0.67 -12.73 -10.45
C ALA A 32 1.77 -12.52 -9.38
N PHE A 33 2.51 -11.42 -9.46
CA PHE A 33 3.46 -10.99 -8.44
C PHE A 33 2.79 -10.62 -7.10
N LEU A 34 1.63 -9.94 -7.11
CA LEU A 34 0.84 -9.67 -5.92
C LEU A 34 0.33 -10.97 -5.30
N GLU A 35 -0.26 -11.89 -6.08
CA GLU A 35 -0.74 -13.17 -5.54
C GLU A 35 0.40 -13.99 -4.91
N SER A 36 1.55 -14.04 -5.57
CA SER A 36 2.75 -14.70 -5.04
C SER A 36 3.28 -13.99 -3.78
N GLY A 37 3.22 -12.66 -3.76
CA GLY A 37 3.60 -11.83 -2.63
C GLY A 37 2.67 -12.01 -1.42
N LEU A 38 1.36 -12.11 -1.62
CA LEU A 38 0.38 -12.39 -0.56
C LEU A 38 0.56 -13.79 0.04
N GLN A 39 0.99 -14.78 -0.77
CA GLN A 39 1.30 -16.13 -0.31
C GLN A 39 2.65 -16.23 0.40
N GLY A 40 3.61 -15.36 0.05
CA GLY A 40 4.97 -15.33 0.57
C GLY A 40 5.25 -14.31 1.68
N SER A 41 4.40 -13.29 1.83
CA SER A 41 4.55 -12.23 2.82
C SER A 41 4.50 -12.84 4.21
N GLY A 42 5.63 -12.80 4.91
CA GLY A 42 5.90 -13.58 6.11
C GLY A 42 4.98 -13.24 7.27
N GLY A 43 3.77 -13.80 7.29
CA GLY A 43 2.80 -13.80 8.38
C GLY A 43 2.35 -12.44 8.92
N GLY A 44 2.94 -11.33 8.49
CA GLY A 44 2.76 -9.99 9.04
C GLY A 44 3.14 -9.87 10.52
N GLN A 45 3.29 -8.64 10.98
CA GLN A 45 3.35 -8.34 12.41
C GLN A 45 1.94 -8.04 12.92
N ALA A 46 1.58 -8.56 14.09
CA ALA A 46 0.32 -8.19 14.72
C ALA A 46 0.29 -6.67 14.96
N LEU A 47 -0.88 -6.05 14.78
CA LEU A 47 -1.03 -4.62 15.03
C LEU A 47 -0.61 -4.29 16.49
N PRO A 48 0.34 -3.35 16.71
CA PRO A 48 0.84 -3.05 18.05
C PRO A 48 -0.29 -2.67 19.01
N GLU A 49 -0.14 -3.06 20.28
CA GLU A 49 -1.15 -2.77 21.31
C GLU A 49 -1.42 -1.27 21.47
N SER A 50 -0.40 -0.42 21.29
CA SER A 50 -0.55 1.04 21.31
C SER A 50 -1.48 1.55 20.20
N ALA A 51 -1.34 1.00 18.98
CA ALA A 51 -2.21 1.34 17.87
C ALA A 51 -3.63 0.80 18.09
N ARG A 52 -3.77 -0.45 18.55
CA ARG A 52 -5.07 -1.05 18.88
C ARG A 52 -5.83 -0.25 19.93
N SER A 53 -5.18 0.08 21.05
CA SER A 53 -5.74 0.90 22.12
C SER A 53 -6.19 2.28 21.65
N PHE A 54 -5.55 2.81 20.61
CA PHE A 54 -5.93 4.07 19.99
C PHE A 54 -7.12 3.91 19.03
N PHE A 55 -7.13 2.90 18.17
CA PHE A 55 -8.12 2.79 17.10
C PHE A 55 -9.39 2.02 17.49
N GLU A 56 -9.28 0.90 18.21
CA GLU A 56 -10.42 0.04 18.56
C GLU A 56 -11.60 0.81 19.19
N PRO A 57 -11.43 1.67 20.21
CA PRO A 57 -12.55 2.42 20.78
C PRO A 57 -13.12 3.51 19.86
N ARG A 58 -12.37 3.93 18.83
CA ARG A 58 -12.82 4.95 17.86
C ARG A 58 -13.63 4.32 16.72
N PHE A 59 -13.36 3.06 16.41
CA PHE A 59 -14.05 2.29 15.38
C PHE A 59 -15.12 1.35 15.94
N ASP A 60 -15.17 1.13 17.26
CA ASP A 60 -16.00 0.10 17.91
C ASP A 60 -15.78 -1.29 17.28
N HIS A 61 -14.51 -1.60 16.98
CA HIS A 61 -14.11 -2.84 16.33
C HIS A 61 -12.84 -3.40 16.96
N ASP A 62 -12.74 -4.73 17.03
CA ASP A 62 -11.52 -5.43 17.44
C ASP A 62 -10.56 -5.51 16.24
N PHE A 63 -9.29 -5.13 16.44
CA PHE A 63 -8.24 -5.23 15.43
C PHE A 63 -7.12 -6.20 15.84
N SER A 64 -7.34 -7.04 16.86
CA SER A 64 -6.38 -8.06 17.31
C SER A 64 -5.96 -9.05 16.24
N TRP A 65 -6.82 -9.26 15.24
CA TRP A 65 -6.61 -10.15 14.10
C TRP A 65 -5.95 -9.44 12.91
N VAL A 66 -5.73 -8.13 12.96
CA VAL A 66 -5.10 -7.38 11.86
C VAL A 66 -3.59 -7.64 11.83
N ARG A 67 -3.06 -7.90 10.64
CA ARG A 67 -1.62 -8.07 10.41
C ARG A 67 -1.10 -6.94 9.54
N VAL A 68 0.07 -6.45 9.90
CA VAL A 68 0.74 -5.35 9.23
C VAL A 68 2.00 -5.89 8.55
N HIS A 69 2.12 -5.61 7.26
CA HIS A 69 3.30 -5.91 6.46
C HIS A 69 3.95 -4.59 6.05
N ALA A 70 5.18 -4.38 6.50
CA ALA A 70 5.98 -3.18 6.22
C ALA A 70 7.41 -3.54 5.76
N ASP A 71 7.58 -4.76 5.27
CA ASP A 71 8.82 -5.27 4.71
C ASP A 71 9.01 -4.87 3.24
N SER A 72 10.12 -5.32 2.64
CA SER A 72 10.46 -5.02 1.24
C SER A 72 9.45 -5.55 0.24
N ASP A 73 8.75 -6.64 0.56
CA ASP A 73 7.81 -7.27 -0.36
C ASP A 73 6.50 -6.50 -0.33
N ALA A 74 6.02 -6.13 0.85
CA ALA A 74 4.90 -5.19 1.03
C ALA A 74 5.15 -3.87 0.29
N ALA A 75 6.37 -3.33 0.39
CA ALA A 75 6.75 -2.11 -0.29
C ALA A 75 6.68 -2.23 -1.83
N GLN A 76 7.18 -3.33 -2.39
CA GLN A 76 7.10 -3.60 -3.82
C GLN A 76 5.66 -3.80 -4.29
N MET A 77 4.85 -4.51 -3.52
CA MET A 77 3.43 -4.72 -3.81
C MET A 77 2.69 -3.38 -3.85
N ALA A 78 2.84 -2.54 -2.82
CA ALA A 78 2.23 -1.22 -2.77
C ALA A 78 2.68 -0.33 -3.94
N GLN A 79 3.97 -0.38 -4.30
CA GLN A 79 4.50 0.35 -5.46
C GLN A 79 3.89 -0.13 -6.79
N SER A 80 3.69 -1.44 -6.96
CA SER A 80 3.16 -2.03 -8.20
C SER A 80 1.74 -1.53 -8.53
N ILE A 81 0.95 -1.23 -7.50
CA ILE A 81 -0.39 -0.64 -7.62
C ILE A 81 -0.41 0.89 -7.40
N ARG A 82 0.77 1.51 -7.29
CA ARG A 82 0.97 2.95 -7.02
C ARG A 82 0.25 3.45 -5.75
N ALA A 83 0.18 2.62 -4.72
CA ALA A 83 -0.45 2.94 -3.44
C ALA A 83 0.59 3.26 -2.35
N GLN A 84 0.17 4.01 -1.33
CA GLN A 84 0.99 4.24 -0.12
C GLN A 84 0.84 3.09 0.87
N ALA A 85 -0.35 2.52 0.95
CA ALA A 85 -0.69 1.29 1.63
C ALA A 85 -1.92 0.69 0.95
N PHE A 86 -2.20 -0.58 1.20
CA PHE A 86 -3.45 -1.21 0.79
C PHE A 86 -3.84 -2.32 1.76
N THR A 87 -5.12 -2.66 1.74
CA THR A 87 -5.71 -3.68 2.60
C THR A 87 -6.23 -4.87 1.80
N HIS A 88 -5.92 -6.08 2.24
CA HIS A 88 -6.44 -7.33 1.69
C HIS A 88 -6.90 -8.24 2.83
N GLY A 89 -8.22 -8.37 3.01
CA GLY A 89 -8.83 -9.10 4.11
C GLY A 89 -8.49 -8.46 5.46
N HIS A 90 -7.60 -9.13 6.19
CA HIS A 90 -7.12 -8.68 7.50
C HIS A 90 -5.68 -8.17 7.49
N ASP A 91 -5.05 -8.19 6.32
CA ASP A 91 -3.66 -7.81 6.13
C ASP A 91 -3.58 -6.40 5.54
N ILE A 92 -2.73 -5.58 6.13
CA ILE A 92 -2.44 -4.22 5.67
C ILE A 92 -1.00 -4.17 5.21
N TYR A 93 -0.78 -3.79 3.96
CA TYR A 93 0.53 -3.72 3.32
C TYR A 93 0.93 -2.27 3.14
N PHE A 94 2.07 -1.88 3.70
CA PHE A 94 2.60 -0.52 3.62
C PHE A 94 3.71 -0.41 2.59
N GLY A 95 3.71 0.71 1.87
CA GLY A 95 4.84 1.16 1.06
C GLY A 95 6.07 1.46 1.93
N ALA A 96 7.24 1.49 1.29
CA ALA A 96 8.50 1.79 1.98
C ALA A 96 8.41 3.11 2.77
N GLY A 97 8.69 3.04 4.08
CA GLY A 97 8.66 4.20 4.97
C GLY A 97 7.27 4.81 5.20
N LYS A 98 6.18 4.10 4.87
CA LYS A 98 4.80 4.56 5.11
C LYS A 98 4.20 4.08 6.42
N TYR A 99 4.74 3.02 7.01
CA TYR A 99 4.32 2.54 8.31
C TYR A 99 4.95 3.35 9.45
N SER A 100 4.23 4.38 9.90
CA SER A 100 4.64 5.25 11.02
C SER A 100 3.50 5.42 12.03
N PRO A 101 3.17 4.39 12.83
CA PRO A 101 2.00 4.40 13.72
C PRO A 101 2.06 5.44 14.84
N ASP A 102 3.23 6.05 15.10
CA ASP A 102 3.42 7.08 16.10
C ASP A 102 3.22 8.51 15.56
N GLU A 103 3.41 8.71 14.26
CA GLU A 103 3.26 10.00 13.59
C GLU A 103 1.80 10.28 13.20
N SER A 104 1.39 11.55 13.20
CA SER A 104 0.03 11.93 12.81
C SER A 104 -0.33 11.50 11.38
N SER A 105 0.61 11.64 10.44
CA SER A 105 0.45 11.21 9.05
C SER A 105 0.27 9.70 8.92
N GLY A 106 1.11 8.91 9.60
CA GLY A 106 1.02 7.46 9.58
C GLY A 106 -0.20 6.92 10.32
N LYS A 107 -0.63 7.56 11.42
CA LYS A 107 -1.91 7.27 12.08
C LYS A 107 -3.10 7.51 11.16
N GLN A 108 -3.08 8.59 10.39
CA GLN A 108 -4.15 8.89 9.44
C GLN A 108 -4.20 7.86 8.30
N LEU A 109 -3.04 7.46 7.78
CA LEU A 109 -2.95 6.39 6.78
C LEU A 109 -3.45 5.05 7.36
N LEU A 110 -2.99 4.68 8.55
CA LEU A 110 -3.44 3.45 9.20
C LEU A 110 -4.95 3.45 9.48
N ALA A 111 -5.53 4.58 9.89
CA ALA A 111 -6.98 4.71 10.06
C ALA A 111 -7.75 4.49 8.75
N HIS A 112 -7.20 4.97 7.62
CA HIS A 112 -7.77 4.74 6.30
C HIS A 112 -7.79 3.24 5.97
N GLU A 113 -6.66 2.56 6.15
CA GLU A 113 -6.57 1.12 5.91
C GLU A 113 -7.46 0.29 6.85
N LEU A 114 -7.51 0.64 8.14
CA LEU A 114 -8.41 -0.03 9.09
C LEU A 114 -9.88 0.12 8.73
N THR A 115 -10.26 1.23 8.08
CA THR A 115 -11.62 1.38 7.55
C THR A 115 -11.89 0.37 6.44
N HIS A 116 -10.92 0.12 5.54
CA HIS A 116 -11.03 -0.90 4.50
C HIS A 116 -11.13 -2.31 5.09
N VAL A 117 -10.41 -2.60 6.19
CA VAL A 117 -10.50 -3.88 6.90
C VAL A 117 -11.94 -4.15 7.37
N ILE A 118 -12.59 -3.15 7.99
CA ILE A 118 -13.99 -3.27 8.44
C ILE A 118 -14.91 -3.47 7.23
N GLN A 119 -14.76 -2.64 6.20
CA GLN A 119 -15.62 -2.67 5.02
C GLN A 119 -15.54 -3.99 4.24
N GLN A 120 -14.33 -4.57 4.10
CA GLN A 120 -14.15 -5.86 3.45
C GLN A 120 -14.81 -7.00 4.23
N LYS A 121 -14.69 -6.99 5.56
CA LYS A 121 -15.34 -7.98 6.43
C LYS A 121 -16.85 -7.96 6.33
N ASP A 122 -17.45 -6.78 6.19
CA ASP A 122 -18.90 -6.64 6.01
C ASP A 122 -19.35 -6.95 4.57
N GLY A 123 -18.49 -6.70 3.57
CA GLY A 123 -18.75 -6.97 2.16
C GLY A 123 -18.65 -8.45 1.74
N GLU A 124 -17.96 -9.29 2.51
CA GLU A 124 -17.80 -10.72 2.25
C GLU A 124 -19.00 -11.57 2.72
N LYS A 125 -20.03 -10.93 3.30
CA LYS A 125 -21.33 -11.53 3.57
C LYS A 125 -22.36 -11.16 2.50
N ALA A 126 -22.26 -11.77 1.32
CA ALA A 126 -23.32 -11.77 0.30
C ALA A 126 -23.47 -13.16 -0.32
#